data_AF-C6X383-F1
#
_entry.id   AF-C6X383-F1
#
_cell.length_a   1.000
_cell.length_b   1.000
_cell.length_c   1.000
_cell.angle_alpha   90.00
_cell.angle_beta   90.00
_cell.angle_gamma   90.00
#
_symmetry.space_group_name_H-M   'P 1'
#
loop_
_entity.id
_entity.type
_entity.pdbx_description
1 polymer ?
#
loop_
_entity_poly.entity_id
_entity_poly.type
_entity_poly.pdbx_seq_one_letter_code
_entity_poly.pdbx_strand_id
1 'polypeptide(L)'
;MKRFNSKPMEKVTVNLTKTTHPVYFIDEKDIREIVKKSNPSKKVGDINIPELEKKLNQLPAVDSANVYLNLNGNLNLDIRQKVPAFRLNKDGRDFYVDTKGVEFPISKNYSFPCMLVMGDVDKSEYTKVAELVDKIDKDDFSKKYFIGISKEKGGYNLLTSQGNYKVEIGDLENINLKVKGFKTFVEKFLIYQQPEKYTRISVKYDNQIVTTLNPHFEENDSLINIGKREMAKVPNLAQQKQSLAGVPKSVRNSAPAKPKPKAEKPKEVVAKKTAEKAAKTTSKPKPKVKIE
;
A
#
# COMPACT_ATOMS: atom_id res chain seq x y z
N MET A 1 24.65 37.13 -14.29
CA MET A 1 23.55 36.97 -15.26
C MET A 1 23.12 38.34 -15.86
N LYS A 2 24.00 39.11 -16.53
CA LYS A 2 23.65 40.49 -16.99
C LYS A 2 23.09 40.60 -18.42
N ARG A 3 23.11 39.53 -19.22
CA ARG A 3 22.83 39.59 -20.67
C ARG A 3 21.37 39.89 -21.05
N PHE A 4 20.40 39.58 -20.18
CA PHE A 4 18.97 39.69 -20.50
C PHE A 4 18.17 40.56 -19.52
N ASN A 5 18.82 41.29 -18.62
CA ASN A 5 18.14 41.95 -17.50
C ASN A 5 17.03 42.91 -17.95
N SER A 6 17.25 43.65 -19.04
CA SER A 6 16.30 44.61 -19.59
C SER A 6 15.38 44.03 -20.66
N LYS A 7 15.57 42.77 -21.07
CA LYS A 7 14.79 42.16 -22.16
C LYS A 7 13.35 41.91 -21.68
N PRO A 8 12.33 42.26 -22.49
CA PRO A 8 10.96 41.88 -22.19
C PRO A 8 10.80 40.35 -22.23
N MET A 9 10.10 39.81 -21.26
CA MET A 9 9.75 38.39 -21.17
C MET A 9 8.54 38.12 -22.06
N GLU A 10 8.78 38.03 -23.36
CA GLU A 10 7.72 37.87 -24.36
C GLU A 10 7.25 36.41 -24.48
N LYS A 11 8.16 35.45 -24.27
CA LYS A 11 7.91 34.03 -24.50
C LYS A 11 8.09 33.21 -23.23
N VAL A 12 6.96 32.77 -22.67
CA VAL A 12 6.87 31.75 -21.62
C VAL A 12 6.42 30.45 -22.27
N THR A 13 7.25 29.42 -22.21
CA THR A 13 6.94 28.06 -22.66
C THR A 13 6.62 27.21 -21.44
N VAL A 14 5.46 26.56 -21.43
CA VAL A 14 5.05 25.65 -20.37
C VAL A 14 4.95 24.25 -20.96
N ASN A 15 5.74 23.33 -20.45
CA ASN A 15 5.72 21.93 -20.84
C ASN A 15 5.16 21.10 -19.69
N LEU A 16 3.96 20.56 -19.88
CA LEU A 16 3.37 19.58 -18.97
C LEU A 16 3.91 18.20 -19.36
N THR A 17 4.80 17.66 -18.52
CA THR A 17 5.47 16.38 -18.79
C THR A 17 4.46 15.24 -18.73
N LYS A 18 4.32 14.50 -19.83
CA LYS A 18 3.48 13.31 -19.90
C LYS A 18 4.17 12.14 -19.19
N THR A 19 3.49 11.54 -18.23
CA THR A 19 3.87 10.28 -17.60
C THR A 19 3.18 9.11 -18.31
N THR A 20 3.52 7.86 -17.94
CA THR A 20 2.87 6.65 -18.47
C THR A 20 1.33 6.71 -18.36
N HIS A 21 0.82 7.33 -17.31
CA HIS A 21 -0.60 7.59 -17.10
C HIS A 21 -0.85 9.10 -17.17
N PRO A 22 -1.40 9.63 -18.28
CA PRO A 22 -1.59 11.06 -18.43
C PRO A 22 -2.58 11.59 -17.40
N VAL A 23 -2.24 12.72 -16.79
CA VAL A 23 -3.04 13.42 -15.78
C VAL A 23 -3.25 14.87 -16.21
N TYR A 24 -4.40 15.44 -15.84
CA TYR A 24 -4.84 16.76 -16.28
C TYR A 24 -5.37 17.59 -15.10
N PHE A 25 -4.61 17.60 -13.99
CA PHE A 25 -5.00 18.33 -12.78
C PHE A 25 -4.73 19.85 -12.90
N ILE A 26 -3.77 20.23 -13.74
CA ILE A 26 -3.30 21.61 -13.90
C ILE A 26 -3.31 21.97 -15.38
N ASP A 27 -3.84 23.15 -15.68
CA ASP A 27 -3.81 23.73 -17.02
C ASP A 27 -2.65 24.69 -17.22
N GLU A 28 -2.19 24.79 -18.46
CA GLU A 28 -1.16 25.75 -18.85
C GLU A 28 -1.55 27.21 -18.54
N LYS A 29 -2.85 27.53 -18.61
CA LYS A 29 -3.37 28.88 -18.31
C LYS A 29 -3.11 29.26 -16.85
N ASP A 30 -3.37 28.34 -15.92
CA ASP A 30 -3.17 28.57 -14.48
C ASP A 30 -1.70 28.85 -14.18
N ILE A 31 -0.79 28.08 -14.80
CA ILE A 31 0.65 28.28 -14.68
C ILE A 31 1.07 29.64 -15.24
N ARG A 32 0.58 30.01 -16.42
CA ARG A 32 0.88 31.32 -17.03
C ARG A 32 0.41 32.47 -16.14
N GLU A 33 -0.72 32.34 -15.46
CA GLU A 33 -1.18 33.34 -14.49
C GLU A 33 -0.29 33.43 -13.25
N ILE A 34 0.17 32.30 -12.71
CA ILE A 34 1.10 32.27 -11.58
C ILE A 34 2.40 32.98 -11.95
N VAL A 35 2.93 32.71 -13.15
CA VAL A 35 4.13 33.39 -13.68
C VAL A 35 3.90 34.89 -13.79
N LYS A 36 2.80 35.33 -14.40
CA LYS A 36 2.45 36.77 -14.52
C LYS A 36 2.33 37.47 -13.18
N LYS A 37 1.71 36.82 -12.18
CA LYS A 37 1.59 37.35 -10.81
C LYS A 37 2.95 37.44 -10.11
N SER A 38 3.87 36.49 -10.39
CA SER A 38 5.22 36.50 -9.81
C SER A 38 6.18 37.51 -10.47
N ASN A 39 5.92 37.91 -11.72
CA ASN A 39 6.75 38.84 -12.47
C ASN A 39 5.91 39.99 -13.09
N PRO A 40 5.47 40.97 -12.29
CA PRO A 40 4.67 42.09 -12.78
C PRO A 40 5.43 43.00 -13.75
N SER A 41 6.76 43.11 -13.60
CA SER A 41 7.59 43.98 -14.42
C SER A 41 7.78 43.47 -15.85
N LYS A 42 7.45 42.18 -16.10
CA LYS A 42 7.60 41.48 -17.38
C LYS A 42 9.04 41.53 -17.92
N LYS A 43 10.04 41.77 -17.08
CA LYS A 43 11.45 41.75 -17.48
C LYS A 43 12.07 40.42 -17.07
N VAL A 44 13.01 39.95 -17.88
CA VAL A 44 13.72 38.69 -17.60
C VAL A 44 14.67 38.84 -16.40
N GLY A 45 15.19 40.05 -16.12
CA GLY A 45 16.10 40.28 -14.99
C GLY A 45 15.45 40.27 -13.61
N ASP A 46 14.14 40.55 -13.55
CA ASP A 46 13.42 40.74 -12.29
C ASP A 46 12.74 39.44 -11.81
N ILE A 47 12.78 38.38 -12.63
CA ILE A 47 12.17 37.11 -12.27
C ILE A 47 13.06 36.34 -11.29
N ASN A 48 12.54 36.08 -10.11
CA ASN A 48 13.19 35.19 -9.16
C ASN A 48 12.82 33.73 -9.50
N ILE A 49 13.67 33.08 -10.29
CA ILE A 49 13.48 31.69 -10.74
C ILE A 49 13.33 30.73 -9.55
N PRO A 50 14.23 30.71 -8.54
CA PRO A 50 14.08 29.84 -7.37
C PRO A 50 12.74 30.03 -6.61
N GLU A 51 12.28 31.28 -6.44
CA GLU A 51 11.00 31.54 -5.78
C GLU A 51 9.81 31.06 -6.61
N LEU A 52 9.84 31.28 -7.92
CA LEU A 52 8.79 30.79 -8.82
C LEU A 52 8.74 29.26 -8.83
N GLU A 53 9.89 28.60 -8.91
CA GLU A 53 10.00 27.14 -8.84
C GLU A 53 9.45 26.60 -7.51
N LYS A 54 9.83 27.22 -6.38
CA LYS A 54 9.30 26.86 -5.06
C LYS A 54 7.78 27.01 -4.99
N LYS A 55 7.24 28.11 -5.55
CA LYS A 55 5.79 28.38 -5.57
C LYS A 55 5.03 27.36 -6.41
N LEU A 56 5.60 26.92 -7.53
CA LEU A 56 5.00 25.87 -8.37
C LEU A 56 5.05 24.50 -7.69
N ASN A 57 6.16 24.17 -7.04
CA ASN A 57 6.29 22.93 -6.27
C ASN A 57 5.37 22.86 -5.03
N GLN A 58 4.87 24.01 -4.54
CA GLN A 58 3.88 24.06 -3.47
C GLN A 58 2.46 23.73 -3.93
N LEU A 59 2.20 23.68 -5.24
CA LEU A 59 0.89 23.31 -5.76
C LEU A 59 0.63 21.82 -5.46
N PRO A 60 -0.52 21.44 -4.87
CA PRO A 60 -0.74 20.07 -4.42
C PRO A 60 -0.71 19.01 -5.52
N ALA A 61 -1.06 19.39 -6.76
CA ALA A 61 -1.07 18.48 -7.90
C ALA A 61 0.29 18.40 -8.65
N VAL A 62 1.31 19.15 -8.23
CA VAL A 62 2.65 19.13 -8.81
C VAL A 62 3.53 18.14 -8.05
N ASP A 63 4.20 17.24 -8.78
CA ASP A 63 5.24 16.36 -8.22
C ASP A 63 6.62 17.03 -8.28
N SER A 64 6.91 17.70 -9.40
CA SER A 64 8.10 18.53 -9.55
C SER A 64 7.88 19.60 -10.61
N ALA A 65 8.46 20.78 -10.39
CA ALA A 65 8.54 21.87 -11.35
C ALA A 65 10.01 22.26 -11.51
N ASN A 66 10.46 22.41 -12.76
CA ASN A 66 11.77 22.93 -13.12
C ASN A 66 11.57 24.21 -13.94
N VAL A 67 12.20 25.30 -13.53
CA VAL A 67 12.07 26.61 -14.17
C VAL A 67 13.44 27.08 -14.59
N TYR A 68 13.61 27.41 -15.87
CA TYR A 68 14.90 27.85 -16.39
C TYR A 68 14.77 28.82 -17.56
N LEU A 69 15.80 29.64 -17.75
CA LEU A 69 15.96 30.49 -18.92
C LEU A 69 16.83 29.78 -19.94
N ASN A 70 16.41 29.79 -21.21
CA ASN A 70 17.28 29.33 -22.29
C ASN A 70 18.25 30.44 -22.76
N LEU A 71 19.17 30.10 -23.67
CA LEU A 71 20.15 31.04 -24.23
C LEU A 71 19.52 32.22 -24.98
N ASN A 72 18.25 32.13 -25.36
CA ASN A 72 17.51 33.20 -26.06
C ASN A 72 16.78 34.13 -25.07
N GLY A 73 16.86 33.86 -23.76
CA GLY A 73 16.15 34.61 -22.72
C GLY A 73 14.67 34.26 -22.59
N ASN A 74 14.23 33.12 -23.14
CA ASN A 74 12.86 32.63 -22.96
C ASN A 74 12.77 31.83 -21.67
N LEU A 75 11.68 32.02 -20.92
CA LEU A 75 11.37 31.27 -19.71
C LEU A 75 10.70 29.95 -20.09
N ASN A 76 11.29 28.84 -19.65
CA ASN A 76 10.74 27.51 -19.83
C ASN A 76 10.39 26.93 -18.46
N LEU A 77 9.22 26.30 -18.40
CA LEU A 77 8.70 25.64 -17.22
C LEU A 77 8.39 24.20 -17.58
N ASP A 78 9.13 23.25 -17.02
CA ASP A 78 8.87 21.83 -17.16
C ASP A 78 8.20 21.34 -15.87
N ILE A 79 6.90 21.05 -15.95
CA ILE A 79 6.08 20.67 -14.80
C ILE A 79 5.65 19.22 -14.93
N ARG A 80 5.92 18.43 -13.90
CA ARG A 80 5.45 17.06 -13.73
C ARG A 80 4.33 17.06 -12.70
N GLN A 81 3.18 16.56 -13.12
CA GLN A 81 2.01 16.42 -12.25
C GLN A 81 2.08 15.10 -11.46
N LYS A 82 1.48 15.08 -10.27
CA LYS A 82 1.31 13.86 -9.48
C LYS A 82 0.39 12.88 -10.19
N VAL A 83 0.72 11.59 -10.12
CA VAL A 83 -0.13 10.51 -10.58
C VAL A 83 -0.66 9.77 -9.34
N PRO A 84 -1.98 9.74 -9.12
CA PRO A 84 -2.54 9.01 -7.99
C PRO A 84 -2.38 7.51 -8.19
N ALA A 85 -2.06 6.80 -7.11
CA ALA A 85 -2.16 5.34 -7.05
C ALA A 85 -3.60 4.93 -6.77
N PHE A 86 -4.27 5.61 -5.84
CA PHE A 86 -5.67 5.36 -5.49
C PHE A 86 -6.35 6.62 -4.95
N ARG A 87 -7.69 6.59 -4.91
CA ARG A 87 -8.53 7.58 -4.23
C ARG A 87 -8.92 7.02 -2.87
N LEU A 88 -8.74 7.80 -1.80
CA LEU A 88 -9.14 7.44 -0.45
C LEU A 88 -10.34 8.28 -0.01
N ASN A 89 -11.40 7.60 0.42
CA ASN A 89 -12.49 8.18 1.18
C ASN A 89 -12.28 7.86 2.67
N LYS A 90 -11.99 8.88 3.46
CA LYS A 90 -11.78 8.79 4.91
C LYS A 90 -12.55 9.89 5.62
N ASP A 91 -13.43 9.50 6.54
CA ASP A 91 -14.28 10.40 7.33
C ASP A 91 -15.09 11.39 6.46
N GLY A 92 -15.63 10.91 5.35
CA GLY A 92 -16.41 11.73 4.40
C GLY A 92 -15.56 12.70 3.57
N ARG A 93 -14.23 12.66 3.67
CA ARG A 93 -13.31 13.42 2.82
C ARG A 93 -12.71 12.54 1.76
N ASP A 94 -12.68 13.05 0.54
CA ASP A 94 -12.06 12.40 -0.60
C ASP A 94 -10.74 13.09 -0.97
N PHE A 95 -9.69 12.30 -1.14
CA PHE A 95 -8.39 12.76 -1.62
C PHE A 95 -7.67 11.64 -2.37
N TYR A 96 -6.66 12.02 -3.14
CA TYR A 96 -5.79 11.10 -3.83
C TYR A 96 -4.57 10.78 -2.97
N VAL A 97 -4.00 9.60 -3.18
CA VAL A 97 -2.71 9.20 -2.62
C VAL A 97 -1.81 8.72 -3.76
N ASP A 98 -0.60 9.26 -3.84
CA ASP A 98 0.39 8.83 -4.85
C ASP A 98 1.12 7.54 -4.41
N THR A 99 1.95 6.98 -5.31
CA THR A 99 2.72 5.76 -5.03
C THR A 99 3.77 5.92 -3.93
N LYS A 100 4.13 7.16 -3.57
CA LYS A 100 5.05 7.48 -2.47
C LYS A 100 4.31 7.62 -1.13
N GLY A 101 2.99 7.47 -1.12
CA GLY A 101 2.15 7.63 0.06
C GLY A 101 1.86 9.10 0.40
N VAL A 102 2.03 10.03 -0.54
CA VAL A 102 1.69 11.44 -0.33
C VAL A 102 0.24 11.69 -0.74
N GLU A 103 -0.55 12.23 0.19
CA GLU A 103 -1.93 12.64 -0.06
C GLU A 103 -2.00 14.00 -0.76
N PHE A 104 -2.95 14.16 -1.68
CA PHE A 104 -3.23 15.43 -2.34
C PHE A 104 -4.73 15.55 -2.69
N PRO A 105 -5.29 16.78 -2.70
CA PRO A 105 -6.72 16.98 -2.88
C PRO A 105 -7.19 16.64 -4.29
N ILE A 106 -8.48 16.34 -4.42
CA ILE A 106 -9.13 16.12 -5.71
C ILE A 106 -9.22 17.45 -6.47
N SER A 107 -8.96 17.40 -7.78
CA SER A 107 -9.17 18.55 -8.65
C SER A 107 -10.65 18.72 -8.97
N LYS A 108 -11.12 19.97 -8.97
CA LYS A 108 -12.49 20.30 -9.40
C LYS A 108 -12.72 20.07 -10.89
N ASN A 109 -11.64 20.10 -11.68
CA ASN A 109 -11.71 20.12 -13.14
C ASN A 109 -11.41 18.74 -13.74
N TYR A 110 -10.84 17.81 -12.97
CA TYR A 110 -10.42 16.50 -13.47
C TYR A 110 -10.49 15.43 -12.39
N SER A 111 -11.06 14.27 -12.75
CA SER A 111 -11.09 13.07 -11.92
C SER A 111 -10.30 11.97 -12.60
N PHE A 112 -9.24 11.49 -11.93
CA PHE A 112 -8.43 10.39 -12.44
C PHE A 112 -9.09 9.03 -12.15
N PRO A 113 -9.20 8.12 -13.13
CA PRO A 113 -9.77 6.79 -12.93
C PRO A 113 -8.76 5.88 -12.22
N CYS A 114 -8.88 5.78 -10.90
CA CYS A 114 -8.08 4.88 -10.05
C CYS A 114 -8.98 4.13 -9.06
N MET A 115 -8.41 3.13 -8.40
CA MET A 115 -9.11 2.33 -7.39
C MET A 115 -9.63 3.21 -6.24
N LEU A 116 -10.89 2.98 -5.83
CA LEU A 116 -11.46 3.62 -4.64
C LEU A 116 -11.15 2.79 -3.40
N VAL A 117 -10.53 3.42 -2.41
CA VAL A 117 -10.26 2.87 -1.08
C VAL A 117 -11.15 3.60 -0.07
N MET A 118 -11.82 2.86 0.80
CA MET A 118 -12.75 3.41 1.79
C MET A 118 -12.37 2.94 3.20
N GLY A 119 -12.62 3.79 4.19
CA GLY A 119 -12.46 3.47 5.60
C GLY A 119 -11.24 4.13 6.24
N ASP A 120 -10.96 3.73 7.48
CA ASP A 120 -9.96 4.38 8.32
C ASP A 120 -8.55 3.85 8.05
N VAL A 121 -7.99 4.21 6.88
CA VAL A 121 -6.61 3.83 6.49
C VAL A 121 -5.60 4.75 7.16
N ASP A 122 -4.57 4.16 7.78
CA ASP A 122 -3.49 4.90 8.42
C ASP A 122 -2.46 5.34 7.37
N LYS A 123 -1.86 6.52 7.58
CA LYS A 123 -0.84 7.06 6.64
C LYS A 123 0.37 6.13 6.48
N SER A 124 0.72 5.39 7.54
CA SER A 124 1.79 4.39 7.50
C SER A 124 1.51 3.21 6.57
N GLU A 125 0.24 2.97 6.22
CA GLU A 125 -0.18 1.86 5.35
C GLU A 125 -0.32 2.30 3.88
N TYR A 126 -0.29 3.60 3.57
CA TYR A 126 -0.56 4.11 2.23
C TYR A 126 0.31 3.47 1.15
N THR A 127 1.60 3.31 1.42
CA THR A 127 2.53 2.67 0.46
C THR A 127 2.18 1.21 0.23
N LYS A 128 1.77 0.47 1.27
CA LYS A 128 1.35 -0.94 1.14
C LYS A 128 0.01 -1.07 0.41
N VAL A 129 -0.93 -0.14 0.64
CA VAL A 129 -2.18 -0.08 -0.12
C VAL A 129 -1.91 0.25 -1.59
N ALA A 130 -0.99 1.18 -1.87
CA ALA A 130 -0.56 1.48 -3.23
C ALA A 130 0.06 0.24 -3.90
N GLU A 131 0.83 -0.57 -3.17
CA GLU A 131 1.33 -1.85 -3.67
C GLU A 131 0.18 -2.82 -4.01
N LEU A 132 -0.81 -2.96 -3.12
CA LEU A 132 -1.99 -3.80 -3.39
C LEU A 132 -2.72 -3.35 -4.67
N VAL A 133 -2.95 -2.05 -4.83
CA VAL A 133 -3.59 -1.49 -6.02
C VAL A 133 -2.75 -1.73 -7.27
N ASP A 134 -1.44 -1.52 -7.22
CA ASP A 134 -0.53 -1.81 -8.33
C ASP A 134 -0.56 -3.30 -8.74
N LYS A 135 -0.69 -4.22 -7.78
CA LYS A 135 -0.85 -5.65 -8.09
C LYS A 135 -2.18 -5.97 -8.75
N ILE A 136 -3.25 -5.31 -8.33
CA ILE A 136 -4.58 -5.47 -8.94
C ILE A 136 -4.57 -4.89 -10.37
N ASP A 137 -3.99 -3.71 -10.56
CA ASP A 137 -3.98 -3.01 -11.85
C ASP A 137 -3.10 -3.69 -12.91
N LYS A 138 -2.06 -4.42 -12.49
CA LYS A 138 -1.18 -5.20 -13.38
C LYS A 138 -1.81 -6.47 -13.93
N ASP A 139 -2.86 -6.99 -13.28
CA ASP A 139 -3.56 -8.20 -13.70
C ASP A 139 -4.93 -7.86 -14.29
N ASP A 140 -5.10 -8.10 -15.60
CA ASP A 140 -6.33 -7.74 -16.33
C ASP A 140 -7.60 -8.34 -15.75
N PHE A 141 -7.50 -9.54 -15.16
CA PHE A 141 -8.60 -10.17 -14.45
C PHE A 141 -8.93 -9.38 -13.18
N SER A 142 -7.97 -9.22 -12.28
CA SER A 142 -8.15 -8.55 -10.99
C SER A 142 -8.65 -7.12 -11.16
N LYS A 143 -8.12 -6.38 -12.13
CA LYS A 143 -8.52 -5.00 -12.45
C LYS A 143 -10.00 -4.87 -12.85
N LYS A 144 -10.53 -5.86 -13.59
CA LYS A 144 -11.96 -5.87 -13.99
C LYS A 144 -12.86 -6.44 -12.91
N TYR A 145 -12.30 -7.30 -12.08
CA TYR A 145 -13.02 -8.05 -11.08
C TYR A 145 -13.26 -7.23 -9.79
N PHE A 146 -12.27 -6.44 -9.38
CA PHE A 146 -12.34 -5.59 -8.19
C PHE A 146 -12.62 -4.14 -8.56
N ILE A 147 -13.60 -3.54 -7.88
CA ILE A 147 -14.03 -2.15 -8.11
C ILE A 147 -13.60 -1.19 -6.98
N GLY A 148 -13.17 -1.73 -5.85
CA GLY A 148 -12.77 -0.94 -4.69
C GLY A 148 -12.16 -1.78 -3.58
N ILE A 149 -11.69 -1.10 -2.55
CA ILE A 149 -11.10 -1.67 -1.34
C ILE A 149 -11.77 -1.01 -0.13
N SER A 150 -12.13 -1.79 0.88
CA SER A 150 -12.60 -1.25 2.16
C SER A 150 -11.71 -1.74 3.32
N LYS A 151 -11.33 -0.82 4.21
CA LYS A 151 -10.70 -1.15 5.48
C LYS A 151 -11.74 -1.15 6.59
N GLU A 152 -11.80 -2.25 7.32
CA GLU A 152 -12.66 -2.43 8.49
C GLU A 152 -11.83 -2.96 9.67
N LYS A 153 -12.45 -3.12 10.85
CA LYS A 153 -11.77 -3.63 12.06
C LYS A 153 -11.05 -4.97 11.86
N GLY A 154 -11.49 -5.78 10.89
CA GLY A 154 -10.91 -7.07 10.55
C GLY A 154 -9.82 -7.04 9.47
N GLY A 155 -9.42 -5.86 9.00
CA GLY A 155 -8.43 -5.68 7.93
C GLY A 155 -9.04 -5.19 6.62
N TYR A 156 -8.31 -5.44 5.53
CA TYR A 156 -8.65 -5.01 4.19
C TYR A 156 -9.54 -6.02 3.46
N ASN A 157 -10.50 -5.49 2.73
CA ASN A 157 -11.43 -6.26 1.91
C ASN A 157 -11.48 -5.68 0.51
N LEU A 158 -11.61 -6.54 -0.50
CA LEU A 158 -11.81 -6.15 -1.87
C LEU A 158 -13.30 -6.23 -2.20
N LEU A 159 -13.78 -5.18 -2.86
CA LEU A 159 -15.15 -5.08 -3.36
C LEU A 159 -15.17 -5.62 -4.79
N THR A 160 -16.04 -6.59 -5.04
CA THR A 160 -16.20 -7.23 -6.35
C THR A 160 -17.25 -6.50 -7.17
N SER A 161 -17.14 -6.56 -8.49
CA SER A 161 -18.11 -5.94 -9.41
C SER A 161 -19.52 -6.51 -9.29
N GLN A 162 -19.65 -7.79 -8.91
CA GLN A 162 -20.94 -8.47 -8.77
C GLN A 162 -21.58 -8.29 -7.39
N GLY A 163 -20.80 -7.98 -6.34
CA GLY A 163 -21.32 -7.71 -5.01
C GLY A 163 -21.89 -8.92 -4.23
N ASN A 164 -21.87 -10.13 -4.80
CA ASN A 164 -22.46 -11.33 -4.17
C ASN A 164 -21.75 -11.76 -2.87
N TYR A 165 -20.45 -11.51 -2.78
CA TYR A 165 -19.66 -11.81 -1.59
C TYR A 165 -18.56 -10.79 -1.38
N LYS A 166 -18.12 -10.73 -0.12
CA LYS A 166 -16.97 -9.94 0.29
C LYS A 166 -15.69 -10.75 0.22
N VAL A 167 -14.67 -10.20 -0.42
CA VAL A 167 -13.33 -10.83 -0.48
C VAL A 167 -12.46 -10.21 0.59
N GLU A 168 -12.00 -11.00 1.55
CA GLU A 168 -11.16 -10.49 2.64
C GLU A 168 -9.69 -10.84 2.42
N ILE A 169 -8.85 -9.82 2.42
CA ILE A 169 -7.40 -9.93 2.33
C ILE A 169 -6.78 -9.99 3.72
N GLY A 170 -7.41 -9.34 4.71
CA GLY A 170 -6.88 -9.22 6.07
C GLY A 170 -5.76 -8.18 6.13
N ASP A 171 -4.56 -8.59 6.53
CA ASP A 171 -3.38 -7.71 6.51
C ASP A 171 -2.82 -7.49 5.10
N LEU A 172 -1.94 -6.49 4.98
CA LEU A 172 -1.23 -6.15 3.74
C LEU A 172 0.09 -6.91 3.57
N GLU A 173 0.27 -8.05 4.26
CA GLU A 173 1.41 -8.94 4.03
C GLU A 173 1.10 -9.93 2.92
N ASN A 174 2.14 -10.41 2.22
CA ASN A 174 2.03 -11.43 1.18
C ASN A 174 0.98 -11.12 0.09
N ILE A 175 0.75 -9.84 -0.24
CA ILE A 175 -0.26 -9.36 -1.19
C ILE A 175 -0.27 -10.19 -2.50
N ASN A 176 0.91 -10.44 -3.07
CA ASN A 176 1.05 -11.19 -4.32
C ASN A 176 0.44 -12.61 -4.22
N LEU A 177 0.69 -13.32 -3.12
CA LEU A 177 0.18 -14.66 -2.92
C LEU A 177 -1.34 -14.64 -2.72
N LYS A 178 -1.86 -13.66 -1.97
CA LYS A 178 -3.29 -13.53 -1.70
C LYS A 178 -4.09 -13.23 -2.97
N VAL A 179 -3.66 -12.24 -3.76
CA VAL A 179 -4.31 -11.88 -5.04
C VAL A 179 -4.26 -13.05 -6.03
N LYS A 180 -3.10 -13.71 -6.17
CA LYS A 180 -2.95 -14.88 -7.04
C LYS A 180 -3.78 -16.09 -6.55
N GLY A 181 -3.83 -16.30 -5.23
CA GLY A 181 -4.61 -17.36 -4.60
C GLY A 181 -6.09 -17.18 -4.87
N PHE A 182 -6.60 -15.95 -4.71
CA PHE A 182 -7.99 -15.63 -5.06
C PHE A 182 -8.28 -15.88 -6.55
N LYS A 183 -7.41 -15.40 -7.46
CA LYS A 183 -7.57 -15.66 -8.89
C LYS A 183 -7.65 -17.16 -9.21
N THR A 184 -6.75 -17.95 -8.63
CA THR A 184 -6.73 -19.41 -8.79
C THR A 184 -8.01 -20.05 -8.26
N PHE A 185 -8.56 -19.55 -7.15
CA PHE A 185 -9.83 -20.02 -6.61
C PHE A 185 -11.00 -19.71 -7.54
N VAL A 186 -11.03 -18.50 -8.11
CA VAL A 186 -12.05 -18.14 -9.09
C VAL A 186 -12.00 -19.08 -10.29
N GLU A 187 -10.82 -19.22 -10.89
CA GLU A 187 -10.60 -20.01 -12.10
C GLU A 187 -10.93 -21.50 -11.92
N LYS A 188 -10.58 -22.08 -10.76
CA LYS A 188 -10.74 -23.52 -10.53
C LYS A 188 -12.07 -23.92 -9.89
N PHE A 189 -12.70 -23.03 -9.12
CA PHE A 189 -13.88 -23.38 -8.32
C PHE A 189 -15.09 -22.52 -8.64
N LEU A 190 -14.96 -21.18 -8.61
CA LEU A 190 -16.12 -20.31 -8.77
C LEU A 190 -16.71 -20.33 -10.19
N ILE A 191 -15.93 -20.62 -11.22
CA ILE A 191 -16.47 -20.80 -12.59
C ILE A 191 -17.51 -21.93 -12.64
N TYR A 192 -17.41 -22.92 -11.77
CA TYR A 192 -18.29 -24.10 -11.73
C TYR A 192 -19.34 -24.03 -10.62
N GLN A 193 -19.50 -22.89 -9.95
CA GLN A 193 -20.41 -22.71 -8.82
C GLN A 193 -21.19 -21.41 -8.95
N GLN A 194 -22.41 -21.38 -8.42
CA GLN A 194 -23.19 -20.15 -8.32
C GLN A 194 -22.52 -19.20 -7.31
N PRO A 195 -22.16 -17.97 -7.70
CA PRO A 195 -21.55 -16.99 -6.79
C PRO A 195 -22.38 -16.72 -5.53
N GLU A 196 -23.71 -16.82 -5.61
CA GLU A 196 -24.68 -16.58 -4.54
C GLU A 196 -24.58 -17.61 -3.41
N LYS A 197 -23.88 -18.73 -3.67
CA LYS A 197 -23.61 -19.77 -2.68
C LYS A 197 -22.77 -19.27 -1.50
N TYR A 198 -22.01 -18.19 -1.68
CA TYR A 198 -21.09 -17.68 -0.68
C TYR A 198 -21.44 -16.25 -0.28
N THR A 199 -21.25 -15.91 0.99
CA THR A 199 -21.33 -14.52 1.49
C THR A 199 -19.94 -13.89 1.66
N ARG A 200 -18.90 -14.73 1.84
CA ARG A 200 -17.54 -14.29 2.14
C ARG A 200 -16.51 -15.27 1.61
N ILE A 201 -15.43 -14.74 1.05
CA ILE A 201 -14.24 -15.48 0.64
C ILE A 201 -13.05 -14.84 1.32
N SER A 202 -12.38 -15.55 2.21
CA SER A 202 -11.26 -15.04 3.00
C SER A 202 -9.97 -15.67 2.51
N VAL A 203 -9.05 -14.84 2.01
CA VAL A 203 -7.68 -15.22 1.62
C VAL A 203 -6.63 -14.71 2.61
N LYS A 204 -7.07 -14.31 3.82
CA LYS A 204 -6.21 -13.76 4.87
C LYS A 204 -5.31 -14.79 5.55
N TYR A 205 -5.63 -16.08 5.40
CA TYR A 205 -4.91 -17.17 6.04
C TYR A 205 -3.88 -17.74 5.06
N ASP A 206 -2.68 -18.00 5.55
CA ASP A 206 -1.64 -18.57 4.71
C ASP A 206 -2.04 -19.97 4.22
N ASN A 207 -1.81 -20.22 2.94
CA ASN A 207 -2.01 -21.51 2.26
C ASN A 207 -3.44 -22.08 2.30
N GLN A 208 -4.44 -21.29 2.72
CA GLN A 208 -5.83 -21.75 2.77
C GLN A 208 -6.80 -20.63 2.39
N ILE A 209 -7.88 -21.00 1.69
CA ILE A 209 -8.96 -20.10 1.34
C ILE A 209 -10.20 -20.56 2.11
N VAL A 210 -10.77 -19.67 2.90
CA VAL A 210 -11.92 -19.98 3.76
C VAL A 210 -13.15 -19.28 3.22
N THR A 211 -14.17 -20.06 2.85
CA THR A 211 -15.44 -19.54 2.36
C THR A 211 -16.53 -19.64 3.42
N THR A 212 -17.40 -18.64 3.49
CA THR A 212 -18.62 -18.70 4.30
C THR A 212 -19.81 -18.91 3.39
N LEU A 213 -20.58 -19.98 3.64
CA LEU A 213 -21.79 -20.30 2.89
C LEU A 213 -22.87 -19.25 3.14
N ASN A 214 -23.65 -18.96 2.11
CA ASN A 214 -24.85 -18.14 2.21
C ASN A 214 -26.00 -18.93 2.86
N PRO A 215 -26.54 -18.51 4.02
CA PRO A 215 -27.68 -19.17 4.65
C PRO A 215 -28.99 -19.07 3.87
N HIS A 216 -29.08 -18.17 2.89
CA HIS A 216 -30.27 -17.96 2.07
C HIS A 216 -30.21 -18.69 0.72
N PHE A 217 -29.22 -19.57 0.53
CA PHE A 217 -29.07 -20.38 -0.67
C PHE A 217 -29.48 -21.82 -0.36
N GLU A 218 -30.56 -22.31 -0.96
CA GLU A 218 -31.25 -23.55 -0.57
C GLU A 218 -30.31 -24.78 -0.49
N GLU A 219 -29.36 -24.91 -1.41
CA GLU A 219 -28.42 -26.05 -1.43
C GLU A 219 -27.49 -26.07 -0.20
N ASN A 220 -27.33 -24.96 0.51
CA ASN A 220 -26.45 -24.86 1.67
C ASN A 220 -27.11 -25.31 2.98
N ASP A 221 -28.44 -25.42 3.04
CA ASP A 221 -29.17 -25.65 4.30
C ASP A 221 -28.70 -26.92 5.02
N SER A 222 -28.53 -28.00 4.25
CA SER A 222 -28.07 -29.29 4.78
C SER A 222 -26.63 -29.19 5.32
N LEU A 223 -25.73 -28.51 4.61
CA LEU A 223 -24.32 -28.35 5.01
C LEU A 223 -24.18 -27.47 6.25
N ILE A 224 -24.94 -26.38 6.33
CA ILE A 224 -24.93 -25.47 7.48
C ILE A 224 -25.44 -26.18 8.74
N ASN A 225 -26.50 -26.98 8.62
CA ASN A 225 -27.06 -27.73 9.75
C ASN A 225 -26.09 -28.79 10.27
N ILE A 226 -25.39 -29.50 9.39
CA ILE A 226 -24.33 -30.44 9.78
C ILE A 226 -23.21 -29.70 10.52
N GLY A 227 -22.71 -28.59 9.95
CA GLY A 227 -21.64 -27.80 10.57
C GLY A 227 -22.00 -27.28 11.97
N LYS A 228 -23.23 -26.79 12.16
CA LYS A 228 -23.72 -26.34 13.48
C LYS A 228 -23.74 -27.48 14.51
N ARG A 229 -24.18 -28.68 14.12
CA ARG A 229 -24.21 -29.85 15.01
C ARG A 229 -22.81 -30.30 15.39
N GLU A 230 -21.85 -30.29 14.47
CA GLU A 230 -20.46 -30.64 14.75
C GLU A 230 -19.79 -29.61 15.66
N MET A 231 -20.01 -28.31 15.44
CA MET A 231 -19.49 -27.25 16.32
C MET A 231 -20.06 -27.34 17.74
N ALA A 232 -21.32 -27.72 17.90
CA ALA A 232 -21.94 -27.91 19.22
C ALA A 232 -21.34 -29.08 20.01
N LYS A 233 -20.66 -30.03 19.35
CA LYS A 233 -19.97 -31.16 19.98
C LYS A 233 -18.55 -30.81 20.43
N VAL A 234 -18.00 -29.65 20.05
CA VAL A 234 -16.65 -29.23 20.45
C VAL A 234 -16.67 -28.77 21.91
N PRO A 235 -15.88 -29.39 22.83
CA PRO A 235 -15.86 -28.99 24.23
C PRO A 235 -15.40 -27.53 24.40
N ASN A 236 -16.16 -26.75 25.16
CA ASN A 236 -15.86 -25.34 25.42
C ASN A 236 -14.71 -25.21 26.44
N LEU A 237 -13.46 -25.09 25.98
CA LEU A 237 -12.28 -24.89 26.85
C LEU A 237 -12.36 -23.61 27.73
N ALA A 238 -13.30 -22.71 27.46
CA ALA A 238 -13.52 -21.51 28.28
C ALA A 238 -14.19 -21.80 29.64
N GLN A 239 -14.92 -22.91 29.79
CA GLN A 239 -15.64 -23.24 31.04
C GLN A 239 -14.79 -24.03 32.05
N GLN A 240 -13.66 -24.61 31.64
CA GLN A 240 -12.83 -25.46 32.50
C GLN A 240 -11.89 -24.69 33.45
N LYS A 241 -11.86 -23.34 33.38
CA LYS A 241 -11.06 -22.49 34.28
C LYS A 241 -11.79 -22.04 35.55
N GLN A 242 -13.10 -22.29 35.69
CA GLN A 242 -13.89 -21.82 36.84
C GLN A 242 -14.05 -22.84 37.98
N SER A 243 -13.60 -24.09 37.83
CA SER A 243 -13.79 -25.15 38.85
C SER A 243 -12.58 -25.43 39.75
N LEU A 244 -11.51 -24.61 39.73
CA LEU A 244 -10.32 -24.78 40.59
C LEU A 244 -10.18 -23.71 41.69
N ALA A 245 -11.23 -22.93 41.98
CA ALA A 245 -11.19 -21.88 43.01
C ALA A 245 -12.17 -22.13 44.17
N GLY A 246 -11.83 -23.09 45.04
CA GLY A 246 -12.35 -23.23 46.41
C GLY A 246 -11.38 -24.16 47.15
N VAL A 247 -10.77 -23.86 48.30
CA VAL A 247 -11.21 -23.26 49.59
C VAL A 247 -9.91 -22.93 50.40
N PRO A 248 -9.87 -22.21 51.55
CA PRO A 248 -10.32 -20.86 51.93
C PRO A 248 -9.15 -19.90 52.31
N LYS A 249 -9.47 -18.62 52.57
CA LYS A 249 -8.54 -17.60 53.08
C LYS A 249 -8.14 -17.85 54.55
N SER A 250 -6.83 -17.87 54.82
CA SER A 250 -6.23 -17.61 56.14
C SER A 250 -5.57 -16.23 56.15
N VAL A 251 -5.75 -15.52 57.26
CA VAL A 251 -5.38 -14.14 57.55
C VAL A 251 -3.86 -13.97 57.60
N ARG A 252 -3.35 -12.88 57.03
CA ARG A 252 -1.94 -12.49 57.09
C ARG A 252 -1.75 -11.42 58.17
N ASN A 253 -0.83 -11.62 59.10
CA ASN A 253 -0.22 -10.55 59.89
C ASN A 253 1.27 -10.81 60.15
N SER A 254 2.01 -9.70 60.17
CA SER A 254 3.42 -9.47 60.57
C SER A 254 4.56 -9.72 59.56
N ALA A 255 5.35 -8.66 59.35
CA ALA A 255 6.76 -8.63 58.92
C ALA A 255 7.65 -8.42 60.18
N PRO A 256 9.00 -8.27 60.15
CA PRO A 256 10.03 -8.40 59.08
C PRO A 256 11.33 -9.14 59.52
N ALA A 257 12.27 -9.48 58.59
CA ALA A 257 13.74 -9.50 58.83
C ALA A 257 14.59 -9.78 57.56
N LYS A 258 15.68 -9.01 57.37
CA LYS A 258 16.87 -9.21 56.51
C LYS A 258 18.09 -9.46 57.45
N PRO A 259 19.35 -9.83 57.04
CA PRO A 259 19.94 -10.13 55.72
C PRO A 259 20.95 -11.34 55.64
N LYS A 260 21.37 -11.69 54.39
CA LYS A 260 22.61 -12.34 53.81
C LYS A 260 23.84 -12.70 54.71
N PRO A 261 24.85 -13.56 54.33
CA PRO A 261 25.46 -13.73 52.97
C PRO A 261 26.18 -15.06 52.56
N LYS A 262 26.53 -15.16 51.24
CA LYS A 262 27.74 -15.77 50.58
C LYS A 262 27.95 -17.31 50.65
N ALA A 263 28.56 -18.03 49.70
CA ALA A 263 29.46 -17.77 48.55
C ALA A 263 29.44 -19.00 47.59
N GLU A 264 29.41 -18.82 46.26
CA GLU A 264 30.50 -19.08 45.27
C GLU A 264 31.06 -20.54 45.22
N LYS A 265 30.76 -21.35 44.18
CA LYS A 265 31.44 -21.50 42.85
C LYS A 265 32.68 -22.44 42.91
N PRO A 266 33.31 -22.96 41.81
CA PRO A 266 32.94 -23.01 40.37
C PRO A 266 33.49 -24.25 39.55
N LYS A 267 33.40 -24.15 38.20
CA LYS A 267 34.27 -24.71 37.11
C LYS A 267 34.01 -26.16 36.64
N GLU A 268 34.20 -26.57 35.37
CA GLU A 268 34.99 -26.08 34.22
C GLU A 268 34.44 -26.76 32.92
N VAL A 269 34.16 -26.10 31.78
CA VAL A 269 35.03 -25.68 30.64
C VAL A 269 36.04 -26.73 30.16
N VAL A 270 35.91 -27.16 28.88
CA VAL A 270 37.07 -27.30 27.97
C VAL A 270 36.68 -26.93 26.53
N ALA A 271 37.53 -26.13 25.89
CA ALA A 271 37.49 -25.72 24.50
C ALA A 271 38.86 -25.96 23.81
N LYS A 272 38.85 -25.86 22.47
CA LYS A 272 39.98 -25.68 21.50
C LYS A 272 40.69 -26.97 21.05
N LYS A 273 41.17 -27.13 19.79
CA LYS A 273 41.88 -26.22 18.85
C LYS A 273 41.62 -26.58 17.37
N THR A 274 41.42 -25.63 16.45
CA THR A 274 42.37 -25.07 15.44
C THR A 274 43.28 -26.05 14.69
N ALA A 275 43.16 -26.11 13.35
CA ALA A 275 44.27 -26.12 12.40
C ALA A 275 43.82 -25.76 10.96
N GLU A 276 44.74 -25.10 10.27
CA GLU A 276 44.71 -24.41 9.00
C GLU A 276 45.36 -25.29 7.90
N LYS A 277 44.83 -25.32 6.66
CA LYS A 277 45.64 -25.31 5.41
C LYS A 277 44.80 -25.32 4.11
N ALA A 278 45.06 -24.26 3.33
CA ALA A 278 45.14 -24.11 1.87
C ALA A 278 44.79 -25.27 0.90
N ALA A 279 43.96 -24.97 -0.11
CA ALA A 279 44.23 -25.14 -1.57
C ALA A 279 43.04 -24.53 -2.37
N LYS A 280 43.19 -23.35 -2.98
CA LYS A 280 43.32 -23.13 -4.44
C LYS A 280 42.80 -24.30 -5.31
N THR A 281 41.73 -24.07 -6.08
CA THR A 281 41.81 -23.86 -7.54
C THR A 281 40.47 -23.40 -8.14
N THR A 282 40.52 -22.20 -8.69
CA THR A 282 39.71 -21.68 -9.78
C THR A 282 39.71 -22.61 -11.00
N SER A 283 38.55 -22.86 -11.60
CA SER A 283 38.48 -23.16 -13.03
C SER A 283 37.28 -22.45 -13.67
N LYS A 284 37.60 -21.59 -14.63
CA LYS A 284 36.74 -20.97 -15.62
C LYS A 284 37.57 -20.96 -16.92
N PRO A 285 36.98 -20.73 -18.11
CA PRO A 285 36.52 -21.74 -19.06
C PRO A 285 37.32 -21.72 -20.40
N LYS A 286 37.04 -22.66 -21.33
CA LYS A 286 37.09 -22.58 -22.81
C LYS A 286 37.21 -23.98 -23.46
N PRO A 287 36.99 -24.18 -24.79
CA PRO A 287 36.43 -23.29 -25.81
C PRO A 287 35.28 -23.91 -26.65
N LYS A 288 34.71 -23.07 -27.52
CA LYS A 288 33.83 -23.39 -28.65
C LYS A 288 34.43 -24.47 -29.57
N VAL A 289 33.57 -25.36 -30.07
CA VAL A 289 33.76 -26.08 -31.34
C VAL A 289 32.48 -25.93 -32.16
N LYS A 290 32.65 -25.40 -33.38
CA LYS A 290 31.72 -25.49 -34.52
C LYS A 290 31.86 -26.89 -35.14
N ILE A 291 30.77 -27.44 -35.68
CA ILE A 291 30.58 -28.42 -36.78
C ILE A 291 29.07 -28.74 -36.66
N GLU A 292 28.19 -28.71 -37.66
CA GLU A 292 28.21 -28.59 -39.12
C GLU A 292 26.89 -27.93 -39.55
#